data_AF-A0A1Y1N9Z0-F1
#
_entry.id   AF-A0A1Y1N9Z0-F1
#
_cell.length_a   1.000
_cell.length_b   1.000
_cell.length_c   1.000
_cell.angle_alpha   90.00
_cell.angle_beta   90.00
_cell.angle_gamma   90.00
#
_symmetry.space_group_name_H-M   'P 1'
#
loop_
_entity.id
_entity.type
_entity.pdbx_description
1 polymer ?
#
loop_
_entity_poly.entity_id
_entity_poly.type
_entity_poly.pdbx_seq_one_letter_code
_entity_poly.pdbx_strand_id
1 'polypeptide(L)'
;MQILKKKGLKKDKKCKSIIVQCVANTHLEYIKDKHSAFQMWGALQAVFQRKGIASQIYLRKKLLTMKFDKGTLEEYFLKFEGTVRELKSVGAKLEDVDVVCHLLITLPSE
;
A
#
# COMPACT_ATOMS: atom_id res chain seq x y z
N MET A 1 18.92 28.76 -12.57
CA MET A 1 18.05 28.31 -11.43
C MET A 1 16.55 28.55 -11.64
N GLN A 2 16.11 29.68 -12.22
CA GLN A 2 14.67 30.00 -12.43
C GLN A 2 13.90 29.04 -13.36
N ILE A 3 14.52 28.54 -14.43
CA ILE A 3 13.86 27.65 -15.40
C ILE A 3 13.48 26.30 -14.76
N LEU A 4 14.36 25.76 -13.91
CA LEU A 4 14.11 24.52 -13.18
C LEU A 4 12.95 24.66 -12.17
N LYS A 5 12.88 25.79 -11.45
CA LYS A 5 11.75 26.13 -10.57
C LYS A 5 10.42 26.20 -11.33
N LYS A 6 10.39 26.85 -12.51
CA LYS A 6 9.20 26.90 -13.38
C LYS A 6 8.78 25.51 -13.89
N LYS A 7 9.74 24.67 -14.28
CA LYS A 7 9.48 23.30 -14.76
C LYS A 7 8.90 22.41 -13.65
N GLY A 8 9.42 22.51 -12.43
CA GLY A 8 8.88 21.84 -11.24
C GLY A 8 7.45 22.24 -10.94
N LEU A 9 7.15 23.55 -10.95
CA LEU A 9 5.81 24.06 -10.69
C LEU A 9 4.77 23.61 -11.74
N LYS A 10 5.15 23.53 -13.02
CA LYS A 10 4.29 22.97 -14.08
C LYS A 10 3.97 21.49 -13.84
N LYS A 11 4.97 20.69 -13.45
CA LYS A 11 4.79 19.27 -13.14
C LYS A 11 3.89 19.07 -11.92
N ASP A 12 4.08 19.88 -10.87
CA ASP A 12 3.26 19.84 -9.67
C ASP A 12 1.79 20.13 -10.00
N LYS A 13 1.49 21.21 -10.74
CA LYS A 13 0.12 21.52 -11.19
C LYS A 13 -0.53 20.37 -11.97
N LYS A 14 0.23 19.76 -12.90
CA LYS A 14 -0.26 18.59 -13.66
C LYS A 14 -0.58 17.42 -12.72
N CYS A 15 0.29 17.13 -11.76
CA CYS A 15 0.08 16.05 -10.81
C CYS A 15 -1.11 16.33 -9.88
N LYS A 16 -1.29 17.56 -9.39
CA LYS A 16 -2.48 17.97 -8.62
C LYS A 16 -3.77 17.71 -9.41
N SER A 17 -3.82 18.11 -10.69
CA SER A 17 -4.99 17.87 -11.54
C SER A 17 -5.33 16.39 -11.67
N ILE A 18 -4.33 15.55 -11.89
CA ILE A 18 -4.52 14.10 -11.99
C ILE A 18 -5.08 13.55 -10.67
N ILE A 19 -4.50 13.96 -9.53
CA ILE A 19 -4.98 13.52 -8.21
C ILE A 19 -6.46 13.90 -8.02
N VAL A 20 -6.85 15.15 -8.31
CA VAL A 20 -8.26 15.58 -8.20
C VAL A 20 -9.18 14.74 -9.10
N GLN A 21 -8.76 14.46 -10.34
CA GLN A 21 -9.56 13.69 -11.29
C GLN A 21 -9.73 12.22 -10.89
N CYS A 22 -8.80 11.66 -10.12
CA CYS A 22 -8.85 10.27 -9.67
C CYS A 22 -9.53 10.09 -8.30
N VAL A 23 -9.95 11.17 -7.64
CA VAL A 23 -10.54 11.13 -6.30
C VAL A 23 -12.03 11.44 -6.39
N ALA A 24 -12.86 10.61 -5.76
CA ALA A 24 -14.30 10.84 -5.67
C ALA A 24 -14.60 12.17 -4.95
N ASN A 25 -15.66 12.87 -5.36
CA ASN A 25 -16.03 14.18 -4.80
C ASN A 25 -16.16 14.15 -3.26
N THR A 26 -16.66 13.04 -2.70
CA THR A 26 -16.79 12.81 -1.25
C THR A 26 -15.47 12.83 -0.49
N HIS A 27 -14.34 12.67 -1.18
CA HIS A 27 -13.00 12.60 -0.59
C HIS A 27 -12.14 13.83 -0.91
N LEU A 28 -12.67 14.83 -1.64
CA LEU A 28 -11.93 16.06 -1.96
C LEU A 28 -11.60 16.90 -0.72
N GLU A 29 -12.41 16.79 0.34
CA GLU A 29 -12.20 17.46 1.62
C GLU A 29 -10.80 17.20 2.20
N TYR A 30 -10.23 16.01 1.98
CA TYR A 30 -8.90 15.65 2.50
C TYR A 30 -7.75 16.37 1.80
N ILE A 31 -7.96 16.86 0.57
CA ILE A 31 -6.89 17.38 -0.31
C ILE A 31 -7.08 18.84 -0.72
N LYS A 32 -8.25 19.44 -0.50
CA LYS A 32 -8.59 20.79 -0.95
C LYS A 32 -7.61 21.88 -0.44
N ASP A 33 -7.15 21.74 0.80
CA ASP A 33 -6.28 22.73 1.46
C ASP A 33 -4.78 22.45 1.25
N LYS A 34 -4.41 21.54 0.33
CA LYS A 34 -3.02 21.14 0.10
C LYS A 34 -2.40 21.93 -1.07
N HIS A 35 -1.21 22.49 -0.83
CA HIS A 35 -0.58 23.42 -1.76
C HIS A 35 0.22 22.74 -2.86
N SER A 36 0.71 21.52 -2.63
CA SER A 36 1.45 20.71 -3.62
C SER A 36 0.81 19.34 -3.83
N ALA A 37 1.10 18.71 -4.98
CA ALA A 37 0.68 17.33 -5.27
C ALA A 37 1.25 16.35 -4.24
N PHE A 38 2.47 16.61 -3.75
CA PHE A 38 3.10 15.82 -2.68
C PHE A 38 2.26 15.85 -1.39
N GLN A 39 1.81 17.04 -0.97
CA GLN A 39 0.95 17.18 0.20
C GLN A 39 -0.43 16.54 0.00
N MET A 40 -1.01 16.65 -1.20
CA MET A 40 -2.29 15.98 -1.52
C MET A 40 -2.14 14.46 -1.41
N TRP A 41 -1.09 13.90 -2.01
CA TRP A 41 -0.83 12.46 -1.93
C TRP A 41 -0.60 12.00 -0.49
N GLY A 42 0.21 12.73 0.27
CA GLY A 42 0.45 12.43 1.69
C GLY A 42 -0.84 12.46 2.53
N ALA A 43 -1.76 13.38 2.25
CA ALA A 43 -3.05 13.43 2.94
C ALA A 43 -3.94 12.22 2.61
N LEU A 44 -4.00 11.82 1.34
CA LEU A 44 -4.71 10.60 0.93
C LEU A 44 -4.09 9.37 1.60
N GLN A 45 -2.76 9.29 1.66
CA GLN A 45 -2.09 8.21 2.38
C GLN A 45 -2.43 8.20 3.86
N ALA A 46 -2.48 9.36 4.53
CA ALA A 46 -2.82 9.41 5.96
C ALA A 46 -4.24 8.90 6.26
N VAL A 47 -5.19 9.17 5.37
CA VAL A 47 -6.60 8.76 5.53
C VAL A 47 -6.82 7.30 5.15
N PHE A 48 -6.31 6.89 3.98
CA PHE A 48 -6.64 5.59 3.39
C PHE A 48 -5.59 4.52 3.65
N GLN A 49 -4.33 4.90 3.88
CA GLN A 49 -3.26 3.98 4.18
C GLN A 49 -3.06 3.94 5.70
N ARG A 50 -3.82 3.09 6.39
CA ARG A 50 -3.68 2.85 7.85
C ARG A 50 -2.30 2.22 8.15
N LYS A 51 -1.27 3.04 8.31
CA LYS A 51 0.11 2.65 8.65
C LYS A 51 0.31 2.54 10.17
N GLY A 52 -0.57 1.81 10.85
CA GLY A 52 -0.51 1.64 12.30
C GLY A 52 0.13 0.33 12.76
N ILE A 53 0.66 0.30 13.98
CA ILE A 53 1.10 -0.94 14.66
C ILE A 53 -0.04 -1.96 14.70
N ALA A 54 -1.28 -1.52 14.94
CA ALA A 54 -2.45 -2.40 14.94
C ALA A 54 -2.67 -3.10 13.58
N SER A 55 -2.55 -2.36 12.47
CA SER A 55 -2.66 -2.92 11.12
C SER A 55 -1.52 -3.90 10.82
N GLN A 56 -0.29 -3.58 11.26
CA GLN A 56 0.83 -4.52 11.16
C GLN A 56 0.60 -5.81 11.96
N ILE A 57 0.14 -5.70 13.22
CA ILE A 57 -0.15 -6.86 14.07
C ILE A 57 -1.24 -7.72 13.45
N TYR A 58 -2.33 -7.10 12.98
CA TYR A 58 -3.42 -7.81 12.32
C TYR A 58 -2.93 -8.59 11.09
N LEU A 59 -2.18 -7.94 10.21
CA LEU A 59 -1.68 -8.58 8.99
C LEU A 59 -0.62 -9.64 9.27
N ARG A 60 0.24 -9.45 10.29
CA ARG A 60 1.19 -10.48 10.75
C ARG A 60 0.47 -11.69 11.29
N LYS A 61 -0.55 -11.47 12.14
CA LYS A 61 -1.39 -12.56 12.63
C LYS A 61 -2.04 -13.29 11.47
N LYS A 62 -2.64 -12.57 10.52
CA LYS A 62 -3.24 -13.13 9.30
C LYS A 62 -2.24 -14.03 8.58
N LEU A 63 -1.04 -13.53 8.27
CA LEU A 63 0.03 -14.26 7.59
C LEU A 63 0.42 -15.54 8.34
N LEU A 64 0.67 -15.44 9.65
CA LEU A 64 1.07 -16.58 10.49
C LEU A 64 -0.01 -17.66 10.60
N THR A 65 -1.29 -17.26 10.50
CA THR A 65 -2.43 -18.19 10.55
C THR A 65 -2.87 -18.69 9.17
N MET A 66 -2.21 -18.27 8.08
CA MET A 66 -2.54 -18.80 6.75
C MET A 66 -2.22 -20.29 6.68
N LYS A 67 -3.13 -21.05 6.09
CA LYS A 67 -2.95 -22.46 5.76
C LYS A 67 -3.62 -22.74 4.42
N PHE A 68 -2.94 -23.52 3.58
CA PHE A 68 -3.56 -24.07 2.40
C PHE A 68 -4.37 -25.31 2.80
N ASP A 69 -5.69 -25.16 2.85
CA ASP A 69 -6.67 -26.22 3.18
C ASP A 69 -7.44 -26.65 1.92
N LYS A 70 -8.05 -25.68 1.24
CA LYS A 70 -8.97 -25.89 0.10
C LYS A 70 -8.74 -24.87 -1.01
N GLY A 71 -9.21 -25.22 -2.21
CA GLY A 71 -9.12 -24.39 -3.40
C GLY A 71 -7.89 -24.72 -4.24
N THR A 72 -7.61 -23.87 -5.22
CA THR A 72 -6.41 -24.04 -6.06
C THR A 72 -5.19 -23.40 -5.38
N LEU A 73 -4.01 -23.93 -5.71
CA LEU A 73 -2.75 -23.36 -5.23
C LEU A 73 -2.55 -21.92 -5.74
N GLU A 74 -3.06 -21.61 -6.93
CA GLU A 74 -3.00 -20.28 -7.56
C GLU A 74 -3.78 -19.24 -6.75
N GLU A 75 -5.02 -19.57 -6.35
CA GLU A 75 -5.84 -18.70 -5.49
C GLU A 75 -5.17 -18.47 -4.14
N TYR A 76 -4.53 -19.51 -3.61
CA TYR A 76 -3.80 -19.43 -2.35
C TYR A 76 -2.58 -18.51 -2.47
N PHE A 77 -1.77 -18.68 -3.51
CA PHE A 77 -0.61 -17.82 -3.77
C PHE A 77 -1.02 -16.36 -3.96
N LEU A 78 -2.10 -16.09 -4.69
CA LEU A 78 -2.62 -14.73 -4.85
C LEU A 78 -3.00 -14.10 -3.49
N LYS A 79 -3.65 -14.86 -2.60
CA LYS A 79 -4.00 -14.41 -1.23
C LYS A 79 -2.75 -14.18 -0.37
N PHE A 80 -1.77 -15.06 -0.47
CA PHE A 80 -0.51 -14.98 0.28
C PHE A 80 0.31 -13.76 -0.16
N GLU A 81 0.56 -13.61 -1.46
CA GLU A 81 1.26 -12.46 -2.03
C GLU A 81 0.54 -11.14 -1.74
N GLY A 82 -0.79 -11.12 -1.82
CA GLY A 82 -1.60 -9.98 -1.42
C GLY A 82 -1.36 -9.56 0.03
N THR A 83 -1.33 -10.53 0.95
CA THR A 83 -1.07 -10.28 2.38
C THR A 83 0.37 -9.79 2.62
N VAL A 84 1.36 -10.35 1.92
CA VAL A 84 2.76 -9.87 1.99
C VAL A 84 2.88 -8.44 1.46
N ARG A 85 2.19 -8.12 0.36
CA ARG A 85 2.17 -6.76 -0.21
C ARG A 85 1.51 -5.76 0.75
N GLU A 86 0.41 -6.13 1.37
CA GLU A 86 -0.25 -5.32 2.41
C GLU A 86 0.70 -5.06 3.58
N LEU A 87 1.40 -6.09 4.08
CA LEU A 87 2.40 -5.97 5.15
C LEU A 87 3.51 -4.98 4.79
N LYS A 88 4.11 -5.12 3.59
CA LYS A 88 5.14 -4.18 3.10
C LYS A 88 4.57 -2.76 2.99
N SER A 89 3.31 -2.61 2.56
CA SER A 89 2.65 -1.29 2.43
C SER A 89 2.44 -0.57 3.76
N VAL A 90 2.28 -1.30 4.87
CA VAL A 90 2.15 -0.72 6.22
C VAL A 90 3.49 -0.58 6.95
N GLY A 91 4.61 -0.83 6.27
CA GLY A 91 5.97 -0.61 6.78
C GLY A 91 6.66 -1.85 7.36
N ALA A 92 6.13 -3.06 7.16
CA ALA A 92 6.83 -4.27 7.56
C ALA A 92 8.06 -4.50 6.67
N LYS A 93 9.20 -4.81 7.30
CA LYS A 93 10.39 -5.34 6.62
C LYS A 93 10.31 -6.86 6.64
N LEU A 94 10.22 -7.46 5.46
CA LEU A 94 10.21 -8.91 5.23
C LEU A 94 11.24 -9.17 4.15
N GLU A 95 12.27 -9.94 4.50
CA GLU A 95 13.25 -10.40 3.53
C GLU A 95 12.64 -11.51 2.67
N ASP A 96 13.19 -11.73 1.47
CA ASP A 96 12.63 -12.73 0.57
C ASP A 96 12.71 -14.14 1.16
N VAL A 97 13.76 -14.42 1.94
CA VAL A 97 13.89 -15.68 2.69
C VAL A 97 12.77 -15.84 3.73
N ASP A 98 12.40 -14.78 4.45
CA ASP A 98 11.29 -14.82 5.41
C ASP A 98 9.97 -15.15 4.72
N VAL A 99 9.74 -14.55 3.54
CA VAL A 99 8.53 -14.76 2.74
C VAL A 99 8.45 -16.20 2.27
N VAL A 100 9.55 -16.76 1.76
CA VAL A 100 9.60 -18.16 1.32
C VAL A 100 9.40 -19.12 2.49
N CYS A 101 10.07 -18.89 3.63
CA CYS A 101 9.88 -19.71 4.82
C CYS A 101 8.42 -19.70 5.30
N HIS A 102 7.77 -18.53 5.35
CA HIS A 102 6.36 -18.45 5.70
C HIS A 102 5.48 -19.20 4.70
N LEU A 103 5.74 -19.07 3.40
CA LEU A 103 4.98 -19.78 2.39
C LEU A 103 5.03 -21.28 2.62
N LEU A 104 6.23 -21.84 2.80
CA LEU A 104 6.44 -23.27 3.01
C LEU A 104 5.74 -23.79 4.27
N ILE A 105 5.80 -23.04 5.39
CA ILE A 105 5.13 -23.42 6.66
C ILE A 105 3.60 -23.45 6.53
N THR A 106 3.05 -22.71 5.56
CA THR A 106 1.59 -22.60 5.37
C THR A 106 1.02 -23.68 4.46
N LEU A 107 1.88 -24.40 3.72
CA LEU A 107 1.49 -25.54 2.90
C LEU A 107 1.35 -26.79 3.77
N PRO A 108 0.51 -27.76 3.38
CA PRO A 108 0.44 -29.06 4.06
C PRO A 108 1.78 -29.79 3.95
N SER A 109 2.19 -30.45 5.04
CA SER A 109 3.21 -31.50 4.98
C SER A 109 2.65 -32.67 4.18
N GLU A 110 3.50 -33.33 3.39
CA GLU A 110 3.18 -34.57 2.67
C GLU A 110 2.41 -35.59 3.52
#